data_AF-A0A7C2X225-F1
#
_entry.id   AF-A0A7C2X225-F1
#
_cell.length_a   1.000
_cell.length_b   1.000
_cell.length_c   1.000
_cell.angle_alpha   90.00
_cell.angle_beta   90.00
_cell.angle_gamma   90.00
#
_symmetry.space_group_name_H-M   'P 1'
#
loop_
_entity.id
_entity.type
_entity.pdbx_description
1 polymer ?
#
loop_
_entity_poly.entity_id
_entity_poly.type
_entity_poly.pdbx_seq_one_letter_code
_entity_poly.pdbx_strand_id
1 'polypeptide(L)'
;YFDEPMDGLVYSSAAALGFASLENFGYLLSFGWELILIRGPYSTLAHVLFAAMWGYPLGLSKIREGGTRRWVWFGLIGSMVAHGLFDFFLFTGGVYSFLSIPVFLGSGVLFIFLWRRARQLSPFKMMVGELLVACPQCGQQVPYYARFCTECGQPLAVAKQNGPVFCGKCRTALNQEAAFCTACGSRLLRKPLGS
;
A
#
# COMPACT_ATOMS: atom_id res chain seq x y z
N TYR A 1 -4.08 5.20 12.82
CA TYR A 1 -5.19 4.34 12.37
C TYR A 1 -4.61 3.37 11.36
N PHE A 2 -4.98 2.08 11.35
CA PHE A 2 -4.38 1.08 10.43
C PHE A 2 -5.52 0.35 9.71
N ASP A 3 -5.58 0.49 8.39
CA ASP A 3 -6.56 -0.15 7.51
C ASP A 3 -5.95 -1.30 6.71
N GLU A 4 -4.68 -1.16 6.32
CA GLU A 4 -3.97 -2.15 5.52
C GLU A 4 -2.51 -2.34 5.95
N PRO A 5 -1.88 -3.51 5.67
CA PRO A 5 -0.50 -3.75 6.08
C PRO A 5 0.48 -2.71 5.52
N MET A 6 0.11 -2.05 4.42
CA MET A 6 0.85 -0.94 3.81
C MET A 6 1.00 0.26 4.74
N ASP A 7 0.02 0.53 5.60
CA ASP A 7 0.08 1.67 6.53
C ASP A 7 1.27 1.54 7.47
N GLY A 8 1.61 0.31 7.87
CA GLY A 8 2.81 0.05 8.66
C GLY A 8 4.10 0.42 7.94
N LEU A 9 4.18 0.16 6.63
CA LEU A 9 5.32 0.59 5.80
C LEU A 9 5.35 2.11 5.64
N VAL A 10 4.20 2.75 5.40
CA VAL A 10 4.12 4.21 5.23
C VAL A 10 4.49 4.94 6.52
N TYR A 11 3.93 4.55 7.66
CA TYR A 11 4.17 5.23 8.94
C TYR A 11 5.59 5.02 9.46
N SER A 12 6.13 3.80 9.35
CA SER A 12 7.53 3.54 9.70
C SER A 12 8.49 4.33 8.81
N SER A 13 8.22 4.42 7.51
CA SER A 13 9.02 5.23 6.57
C SER A 13 8.96 6.71 6.92
N ALA A 14 7.77 7.25 7.22
CA ALA A 14 7.62 8.66 7.62
C ALA A 14 8.40 8.97 8.90
N ALA A 15 8.32 8.10 9.91
CA ALA A 15 9.12 8.23 11.13
C ALA A 15 10.63 8.19 10.80
N ALA A 16 11.07 7.24 9.98
CA ALA A 16 12.46 7.07 9.59
C ALA A 16 13.01 8.26 8.80
N LEU A 17 12.22 8.86 7.91
CA LEU A 17 12.59 10.09 7.21
C LEU A 17 12.83 11.26 8.18
N GLY A 18 12.03 11.35 9.25
CA GLY A 18 12.24 12.35 10.31
C GLY A 18 13.58 12.17 11.02
N PHE A 19 13.91 10.92 11.41
CA PHE A 19 15.22 10.60 12.00
C PHE A 19 16.38 10.85 11.03
N ALA A 20 16.26 10.40 9.78
CA ALA A 20 17.29 10.59 8.77
C ALA A 20 17.56 12.07 8.46
N SER A 21 16.51 12.91 8.53
CA SER A 21 16.64 14.36 8.38
C SER A 21 17.46 14.97 9.51
N LEU A 22 17.17 14.59 10.77
CA LEU A 22 17.93 15.06 11.94
C LEU A 22 19.37 14.56 11.91
N GLU A 23 19.61 13.32 11.51
CA GLU A 23 20.95 12.77 11.36
C GLU A 23 21.74 13.52 10.29
N ASN A 24 21.20 13.63 9.07
CA ASN A 24 21.88 14.32 7.99
C ASN A 24 22.12 15.80 8.32
N PHE A 25 21.23 16.45 9.08
CA PHE A 25 21.46 17.79 9.60
C PHE A 25 22.63 17.83 10.58
N GLY A 26 22.74 16.85 11.49
CA GLY A 26 23.92 16.70 12.37
C GLY A 26 25.22 16.57 11.58
N TYR A 27 25.24 15.71 10.55
CA TYR A 27 26.43 15.57 9.68
C TYR A 27 26.74 16.84 8.89
N LEU A 28 25.72 17.57 8.43
CA LEU A 28 25.91 18.85 7.76
C LEU A 28 26.65 19.83 8.67
N LEU A 29 26.24 19.91 9.95
CA LEU A 29 26.87 20.79 10.93
C LEU A 29 28.30 20.35 11.29
N SER A 30 28.58 19.04 11.30
CA SER A 30 29.90 18.51 11.68
C SER A 30 30.91 18.46 10.54
N PHE A 31 30.47 18.22 9.30
CA PHE A 31 31.35 17.90 8.16
C PHE A 31 31.15 18.79 6.93
N GLY A 32 30.16 19.68 6.95
CA GLY A 32 29.88 20.60 5.84
C GLY A 32 29.02 20.00 4.73
N TRP A 33 28.70 20.83 3.74
CA TRP A 33 27.71 20.52 2.70
C TRP A 33 28.20 19.51 1.66
N GLU A 34 29.50 19.44 1.42
CA GLU A 34 30.10 18.58 0.38
C GLU A 34 29.78 17.10 0.60
N LEU A 35 29.84 16.64 1.85
CA LEU A 35 29.53 15.27 2.23
C LEU A 35 28.05 14.93 2.03
N ILE A 36 27.16 15.89 2.27
CA ILE A 36 25.71 15.68 2.33
C ILE A 36 25.07 15.48 0.95
N LEU A 37 25.68 16.01 -0.12
CA LEU A 37 25.13 15.87 -1.47
C LEU A 37 24.95 14.40 -1.88
N ILE A 38 25.88 13.53 -1.49
CA ILE A 38 25.82 12.09 -1.79
C ILE A 38 25.29 11.32 -0.58
N ARG A 39 25.77 11.63 0.64
CA ARG A 39 25.36 10.94 1.87
C ARG A 39 23.86 11.09 2.14
N GLY A 40 23.34 12.30 1.98
CA GLY A 40 21.97 12.65 2.36
C GLY A 40 20.94 11.74 1.69
N PRO A 41 20.87 11.68 0.35
CA PRO A 41 19.95 10.79 -0.35
C PRO A 41 20.21 9.30 -0.06
N TYR A 42 21.47 8.88 0.01
CA TYR A 42 21.85 7.47 0.22
C TYR A 42 21.42 6.97 1.60
N SER A 43 21.80 7.69 2.67
CA SER A 43 21.39 7.40 4.04
C SER A 43 19.86 7.50 4.19
N THR A 44 19.24 8.57 3.69
CA THR A 44 17.77 8.76 3.81
C THR A 44 16.98 7.60 3.20
N LEU A 45 17.39 7.12 2.02
CA LEU A 45 16.79 5.93 1.42
C LEU A 45 17.05 4.68 2.28
N ALA A 46 18.27 4.50 2.79
CA ALA A 46 18.61 3.38 3.67
C ALA A 46 17.72 3.33 4.92
N HIS A 47 17.44 4.47 5.57
CA HIS A 47 16.51 4.56 6.70
C HIS A 47 15.10 4.05 6.36
N VAL A 48 14.57 4.42 5.20
CA VAL A 48 13.27 3.93 4.72
C VAL A 48 13.29 2.41 4.52
N LEU A 49 14.37 1.89 3.92
CA LEU A 49 14.53 0.45 3.68
C LEU A 49 14.61 -0.34 4.99
N PHE A 50 15.39 0.12 5.96
CA PHE A 50 15.52 -0.54 7.26
C PHE A 50 14.22 -0.44 8.06
N ALA A 51 13.52 0.68 8.00
CA ALA A 51 12.28 0.88 8.73
C ALA A 51 11.16 -0.06 8.28
N ALA A 52 11.15 -0.47 7.00
CA ALA A 52 10.19 -1.45 6.51
C ALA A 52 10.25 -2.81 7.24
N MET A 53 11.41 -3.19 7.78
CA MET A 53 11.60 -4.48 8.48
C MET A 53 10.74 -4.58 9.74
N TRP A 54 10.54 -3.47 10.47
CA TRP A 54 9.61 -3.42 11.62
C TRP A 54 8.24 -2.86 11.25
N GLY A 55 8.16 -1.99 10.24
CA GLY A 55 6.92 -1.40 9.75
C GLY A 55 5.93 -2.42 9.18
N TYR A 56 6.41 -3.35 8.35
CA TYR A 56 5.56 -4.41 7.79
C TYR A 56 4.89 -5.29 8.86
N PRO A 57 5.62 -5.91 9.81
CA PRO A 57 5.00 -6.71 10.85
C PRO A 57 4.15 -5.86 11.81
N LEU A 58 4.47 -4.58 12.00
CA LEU A 58 3.60 -3.67 12.76
C LEU A 58 2.22 -3.56 12.09
N GLY A 59 2.20 -3.25 10.79
CA GLY A 59 0.96 -3.18 10.01
C GLY A 59 0.15 -4.47 10.09
N LEU A 60 0.81 -5.63 9.89
CA LEU A 60 0.15 -6.93 10.04
C LEU A 60 -0.41 -7.18 11.44
N SER A 61 0.34 -6.85 12.49
CA SER A 61 -0.05 -7.10 13.87
C SER A 61 -1.27 -6.29 14.32
N LYS A 62 -1.53 -5.15 13.65
CA LYS A 62 -2.67 -4.28 13.94
C LYS A 62 -3.96 -4.70 13.25
N ILE A 63 -3.87 -5.49 12.18
CA ILE A 63 -5.01 -5.82 11.31
C ILE A 63 -5.41 -7.29 11.46
N ARG A 64 -4.47 -8.19 11.75
CA ARG A 64 -4.79 -9.62 11.95
C ARG A 64 -5.27 -9.89 13.36
N GLU A 65 -6.40 -10.58 13.49
CA GLU A 65 -6.81 -11.21 14.74
C GLU A 65 -5.72 -12.20 15.20
N GLY A 66 -5.28 -12.10 16.47
CA GLY A 66 -4.15 -12.87 16.99
C GLY A 66 -2.75 -12.39 16.53
N GLY A 67 -2.66 -11.22 15.91
CA GLY A 67 -1.41 -10.60 15.49
C GLY A 67 -0.38 -10.49 16.63
N THR A 68 0.75 -11.19 16.50
CA THR A 68 1.77 -11.24 17.55
C THR A 68 2.79 -10.11 17.43
N ARG A 69 2.94 -9.31 18.50
CA ARG A 69 3.94 -8.24 18.62
C ARG A 69 5.39 -8.72 18.58
N ARG A 70 5.66 -10.01 18.80
CA ARG A 70 7.01 -10.61 18.72
C ARG A 70 7.68 -10.34 17.37
N TRP A 71 6.94 -10.40 16.27
CA TRP A 71 7.48 -10.13 14.94
C TRP A 71 7.88 -8.67 14.72
N VAL A 72 7.20 -7.73 15.40
CA VAL A 72 7.60 -6.32 15.40
C VAL A 72 8.96 -6.15 16.06
N TRP A 73 9.19 -6.82 17.18
CA TRP A 73 10.48 -6.81 17.88
C TRP A 73 11.61 -7.43 17.05
N PHE A 74 11.38 -8.58 16.41
CA PHE A 74 12.37 -9.14 15.48
C PHE A 74 12.67 -8.20 14.32
N GLY A 75 11.65 -7.52 13.79
CA GLY A 75 11.82 -6.47 12.78
C GLY A 75 12.68 -5.33 13.29
N LEU A 76 12.43 -4.81 14.50
CA LEU A 76 13.20 -3.73 15.11
C LEU A 76 14.66 -4.09 15.30
N ILE A 77 14.94 -5.29 15.83
CA ILE A 77 16.30 -5.79 15.99
C ILE A 77 16.98 -5.91 14.61
N GLY A 78 16.26 -6.44 13.61
CA GLY A 78 16.74 -6.50 12.24
C GLY A 78 17.10 -5.12 11.67
N SER A 79 16.25 -4.11 11.90
CA SER A 79 16.52 -2.72 11.48
C SER A 79 17.74 -2.13 12.16
N MET A 80 17.90 -2.35 13.48
CA MET A 80 19.06 -1.86 14.24
C MET A 80 20.35 -2.50 13.74
N VAL A 81 20.33 -3.81 13.46
CA VAL A 81 21.49 -4.51 12.91
C VAL A 81 21.81 -4.04 11.50
N ALA A 82 20.82 -3.90 10.62
CA ALA A 82 21.03 -3.43 9.26
C ALA A 82 21.57 -1.99 9.21
N HIS A 83 21.01 -1.10 10.03
CA HIS A 83 21.48 0.27 10.20
C HIS A 83 22.90 0.31 10.76
N GLY A 84 23.17 -0.42 11.85
CA GLY A 84 24.49 -0.48 12.46
C GLY A 84 25.56 -1.04 11.53
N LEU A 85 25.24 -2.07 10.74
CA LEU A 85 26.16 -2.60 9.72
C LEU A 85 26.41 -1.60 8.60
N PHE A 86 25.37 -0.89 8.15
CA PHE A 86 25.49 0.14 7.13
C PHE A 86 26.42 1.26 7.58
N ASP A 87 26.21 1.78 8.79
CA ASP A 87 27.07 2.80 9.39
C ASP A 87 28.48 2.28 9.60
N PHE A 88 28.64 1.08 10.17
CA PHE A 88 29.94 0.46 10.40
C PHE A 88 30.78 0.43 9.11
N PHE A 89 30.21 -0.03 7.99
CA PHE A 89 30.93 -0.05 6.72
C PHE A 89 31.22 1.38 6.22
N LEU A 90 30.28 2.31 6.29
CA LEU A 90 30.56 3.70 5.91
C LEU A 90 31.68 4.34 6.74
N PHE A 91 31.74 4.04 8.03
CA PHE A 91 32.78 4.56 8.93
C PHE A 91 34.13 3.86 8.80
N THR A 92 34.19 2.59 8.36
CA THR A 92 35.49 1.90 8.15
C THR A 92 36.38 2.62 7.13
N GLY A 93 35.81 3.39 6.21
CA GLY A 93 36.55 4.11 5.18
C GLY A 93 37.22 3.19 4.14
N GLY A 94 37.81 3.82 3.12
CA GLY A 94 38.54 3.11 2.07
C GLY A 94 37.69 2.10 1.30
N VAL A 95 38.30 0.97 0.92
CA VAL A 95 37.62 -0.06 0.10
C VAL A 95 36.51 -0.78 0.86
N TYR A 96 36.56 -0.85 2.19
CA TYR A 96 35.55 -1.55 2.98
C TYR A 96 34.21 -0.82 3.04
N SER A 97 34.18 0.49 2.79
CA SER A 97 32.92 1.25 2.69
C SER A 97 32.02 0.79 1.55
N PHE A 98 32.57 0.16 0.51
CA PHE A 98 31.76 -0.43 -0.56
C PHE A 98 30.92 -1.62 -0.09
N LEU A 99 31.21 -2.22 1.08
CA LEU A 99 30.36 -3.25 1.69
C LEU A 99 29.02 -2.69 2.21
N SER A 100 28.85 -1.37 2.31
CA SER A 100 27.53 -0.76 2.57
C SER A 100 26.56 -0.97 1.39
N ILE A 101 27.06 -1.10 0.16
CA ILE A 101 26.25 -1.28 -1.05
C ILE A 101 25.44 -2.58 -1.03
N PRO A 102 26.03 -3.77 -0.78
CA PRO A 102 25.23 -5.00 -0.68
C PRO A 102 24.24 -4.97 0.49
N VAL A 103 24.55 -4.32 1.61
CA VAL A 103 23.59 -4.11 2.71
C VAL A 103 22.39 -3.28 2.24
N PHE A 104 22.66 -2.19 1.52
CA PHE A 104 21.64 -1.32 0.94
C PHE A 104 20.78 -2.06 -0.10
N LEU A 105 21.40 -2.73 -1.07
CA LEU A 105 20.70 -3.45 -2.14
C LEU A 105 19.90 -4.63 -1.60
N GLY A 106 20.47 -5.40 -0.66
CA GLY A 106 19.77 -6.50 0.00
C GLY A 106 18.53 -6.01 0.76
N SER A 107 18.65 -4.88 1.46
CA SER A 107 17.53 -4.23 2.14
C SER A 107 16.49 -3.68 1.14
N GLY A 108 16.93 -3.20 -0.03
CA GLY A 108 16.07 -2.80 -1.14
C GLY A 108 15.24 -3.96 -1.70
N VAL A 109 15.85 -5.12 -1.92
CA VAL A 109 15.16 -6.34 -2.36
C VAL A 109 14.14 -6.78 -1.30
N LEU A 110 14.52 -6.78 -0.02
CA LEU A 110 13.63 -7.08 1.08
C LEU A 110 12.44 -6.10 1.14
N PHE A 111 12.70 -4.80 1.01
CA PHE A 111 11.65 -3.78 0.97
C PHE A 111 10.65 -4.05 -0.16
N ILE A 112 11.13 -4.33 -1.38
CA ILE A 112 10.26 -4.63 -2.52
C ILE A 112 9.42 -5.89 -2.24
N PHE A 113 10.02 -6.92 -1.65
CA PHE A 113 9.30 -8.14 -1.25
C PHE A 113 8.20 -7.84 -0.22
N LEU A 114 8.52 -7.11 0.85
CA LEU A 114 7.56 -6.72 1.90
C LEU A 114 6.46 -5.82 1.35
N TRP A 115 6.80 -4.85 0.50
CA TRP A 115 5.85 -3.98 -0.20
C TRP A 115 4.86 -4.77 -1.06
N ARG A 116 5.37 -5.69 -1.89
CA ARG A 116 4.52 -6.56 -2.72
C ARG A 116 3.59 -7.41 -1.87
N ARG A 117 4.10 -7.99 -0.78
CA ARG A 117 3.33 -8.82 0.14
C ARG A 117 2.27 -8.01 0.90
N ALA A 118 2.60 -6.81 1.36
CA ALA A 118 1.68 -5.89 2.00
C ALA A 118 0.54 -5.49 1.06
N ARG A 119 0.86 -5.16 -0.20
CA ARG A 119 -0.15 -4.88 -1.23
C ARG A 119 -1.06 -6.07 -1.52
N GLN A 120 -0.53 -7.30 -1.58
CA GLN A 120 -1.33 -8.49 -1.81
C GLN A 120 -2.32 -8.78 -0.69
N LEU A 121 -1.98 -8.41 0.53
CA LEU A 121 -2.81 -8.60 1.73
C LEU A 121 -3.75 -7.42 2.00
N SER A 122 -3.76 -6.40 1.14
CA SER A 122 -4.67 -5.27 1.28
C SER A 122 -6.12 -5.74 1.09
N PRO A 123 -7.02 -5.51 2.07
CA PRO A 123 -8.44 -5.83 1.94
C PRO A 123 -9.12 -5.02 0.83
N PHE A 124 -8.54 -3.88 0.44
CA PHE A 124 -9.03 -3.03 -0.65
C PHE A 124 -8.68 -3.56 -2.03
N LYS A 125 -7.73 -4.50 -2.16
CA LYS A 125 -7.36 -5.10 -3.44
C LYS A 125 -8.50 -5.88 -4.10
N MET A 126 -9.52 -6.28 -3.32
CA MET A 126 -10.70 -7.00 -3.82
C MET A 126 -12.03 -6.45 -3.29
N MET A 127 -12.13 -5.14 -2.99
CA MET A 127 -13.46 -4.53 -2.88
C MET A 127 -14.00 -4.23 -4.27
N VAL A 128 -14.32 -5.28 -5.01
CA VAL A 128 -14.94 -5.18 -6.32
C VAL A 128 -16.43 -5.36 -6.17
N GLY A 129 -17.21 -4.33 -6.51
CA GLY A 129 -18.66 -4.41 -6.58
C GLY A 129 -19.09 -4.51 -8.03
N GLU A 130 -20.04 -5.39 -8.35
CA GLU A 130 -20.70 -5.31 -9.66
C GLU A 130 -21.49 -4.01 -9.73
N LEU A 131 -21.47 -3.35 -10.89
CA LEU A 131 -22.37 -2.24 -11.17
C LEU A 131 -23.75 -2.83 -11.48
N LEU A 132 -24.79 -2.35 -10.81
CA LEU A 132 -26.18 -2.81 -11.02
C LEU A 132 -27.01 -1.72 -11.70
N VAL A 133 -28.04 -2.11 -12.44
CA VAL A 133 -29.11 -1.25 -12.98
C VAL A 133 -30.45 -1.74 -12.47
N ALA A 134 -31.42 -0.83 -12.27
CA ALA A 134 -32.79 -1.23 -12.00
C ALA A 134 -33.53 -1.57 -13.30
N CYS A 135 -34.24 -2.70 -13.32
CA CYS A 135 -35.11 -3.06 -14.42
C CYS A 135 -36.28 -2.06 -14.52
N PRO A 136 -36.57 -1.49 -15.71
CA PRO A 136 -37.63 -0.49 -15.84
C PRO A 136 -39.05 -1.09 -15.73
N GLN A 137 -39.19 -2.42 -15.85
CA GLN A 137 -40.48 -3.08 -15.78
C GLN A 137 -40.81 -3.60 -14.37
N CYS A 138 -39.89 -4.29 -13.70
CA CYS A 138 -40.14 -4.91 -12.39
C CYS A 138 -39.33 -4.29 -11.23
N GLY A 139 -38.43 -3.34 -11.49
CA GLY A 139 -37.61 -2.69 -10.47
C GLY A 139 -36.43 -3.53 -9.95
N GLN A 140 -36.29 -4.80 -10.36
CA GLN A 140 -35.20 -5.65 -9.91
C GLN A 140 -33.83 -5.06 -10.24
N GLN A 141 -32.88 -5.12 -9.30
CA GLN A 141 -31.49 -4.74 -9.54
C GLN A 141 -30.74 -5.89 -10.23
N VAL A 142 -30.20 -5.63 -11.42
CA VAL A 142 -29.57 -6.63 -12.30
C VAL A 142 -28.16 -6.14 -12.67
N PRO A 143 -27.15 -7.01 -12.85
CA PRO A 143 -25.82 -6.59 -13.27
C PRO A 143 -25.82 -5.78 -14.58
N TYR A 144 -25.02 -4.72 -14.64
CA TYR A 144 -24.96 -3.77 -15.76
C TYR A 144 -24.60 -4.45 -17.09
N TYR A 145 -23.84 -5.55 -17.06
CA TYR A 145 -23.49 -6.31 -18.27
C TYR A 145 -24.64 -7.19 -18.80
N ALA A 146 -25.66 -7.50 -17.99
CA ALA A 146 -26.78 -8.35 -18.40
C ALA A 146 -27.57 -7.71 -19.54
N ARG A 147 -27.94 -8.49 -20.57
CA ARG A 147 -28.73 -8.00 -21.72
C ARG A 147 -30.21 -7.89 -21.40
N PHE A 148 -30.72 -8.81 -20.58
CA PHE A 148 -32.12 -8.92 -20.20
C PHE A 148 -32.24 -9.05 -18.68
N CYS A 149 -33.39 -8.66 -18.14
CA CYS A 149 -33.73 -8.89 -16.73
C CYS A 149 -33.92 -10.39 -16.49
N THR A 150 -33.25 -10.94 -15.48
CA THR A 150 -33.35 -12.37 -15.12
C THR A 150 -34.69 -12.75 -14.48
N GLU A 151 -35.46 -11.76 -14.00
CA GLU A 151 -36.76 -12.00 -13.35
C GLU A 151 -37.94 -11.88 -14.32
N CYS A 152 -37.95 -10.87 -15.20
CA CYS A 152 -39.10 -10.57 -16.06
C CYS A 152 -38.81 -10.61 -17.56
N GLY A 153 -37.56 -10.84 -17.97
CA GLY A 153 -37.15 -10.93 -19.38
C GLY A 153 -36.99 -9.59 -20.11
N GLN A 154 -37.29 -8.45 -19.48
CA GLN A 154 -37.24 -7.14 -20.13
C GLN A 154 -35.82 -6.79 -20.62
N PRO A 155 -35.66 -6.27 -21.86
CA PRO A 155 -34.38 -5.76 -22.34
C PRO A 155 -33.88 -4.58 -21.51
N LEU A 156 -32.60 -4.59 -21.12
CA LEU A 156 -32.01 -3.58 -20.22
C LEU A 156 -31.31 -2.42 -20.95
N ALA A 157 -31.38 -2.36 -22.28
CA ALA A 157 -30.69 -1.33 -23.06
C ALA A 157 -31.08 0.11 -22.64
N VAL A 158 -32.36 0.35 -22.38
CA VAL A 158 -32.89 1.66 -21.97
C VAL A 158 -32.40 2.06 -20.57
N ALA A 159 -32.42 1.12 -19.62
CA ALA A 159 -31.97 1.37 -18.24
C ALA A 159 -30.48 1.73 -18.16
N LYS A 160 -29.66 1.21 -19.08
CA LYS A 160 -28.22 1.49 -19.15
C LYS A 160 -27.86 2.88 -19.69
N GLN A 161 -28.77 3.55 -20.38
CA GLN A 161 -28.52 4.85 -21.02
C GLN A 161 -28.87 6.02 -20.10
N ASN A 162 -29.98 5.95 -19.36
CA ASN A 162 -30.47 7.09 -18.57
C ASN A 162 -30.85 6.73 -17.11
N GLY A 163 -30.73 5.47 -16.69
CA GLY A 163 -31.09 5.05 -15.33
C GLY A 163 -29.97 5.29 -14.31
N PRO A 164 -30.30 5.47 -13.01
CA PRO A 164 -29.31 5.40 -11.95
C PRO A 164 -28.70 4.00 -11.89
N VAL A 165 -27.41 3.94 -11.61
CA VAL A 165 -26.69 2.69 -11.35
C VAL A 165 -26.49 2.51 -9.86
N PHE A 166 -26.33 1.28 -9.40
CA PHE A 166 -26.19 0.97 -7.98
C PHE A 166 -24.94 0.15 -7.71
N CYS A 167 -24.35 0.34 -6.54
CA CYS A 167 -23.24 -0.51 -6.09
C CYS A 167 -23.76 -1.91 -5.69
N GLY A 168 -23.21 -2.97 -6.26
CA GLY A 168 -23.57 -4.35 -5.89
C GLY A 168 -23.21 -4.75 -4.46
N LYS A 169 -22.36 -3.98 -3.77
CA LYS A 169 -21.96 -4.26 -2.37
C LYS A 169 -22.85 -3.57 -1.34
N CYS A 170 -23.08 -2.27 -1.49
CA CYS A 170 -23.82 -1.46 -0.50
C CYS A 170 -25.14 -0.87 -1.02
N ARG A 171 -25.50 -1.12 -2.28
CA ARG A 171 -26.72 -0.66 -2.97
C ARG A 171 -26.91 0.85 -3.05
N THR A 172 -25.90 1.65 -2.72
CA THR A 172 -25.92 3.11 -2.92
C THR A 172 -26.12 3.42 -4.40
N ALA A 173 -27.01 4.37 -4.69
CA ALA A 173 -27.22 4.94 -6.02
C ALA A 173 -26.01 5.80 -6.41
N LEU A 174 -25.57 5.65 -7.65
CA LEU A 174 -24.37 6.28 -8.18
C LEU A 174 -24.66 6.85 -9.57
N ASN A 175 -23.80 7.76 -10.02
CA ASN A 175 -23.85 8.26 -11.39
C ASN A 175 -23.42 7.15 -12.38
N GLN A 176 -23.86 7.27 -13.63
CA GLN A 176 -23.57 6.26 -14.65
C GLN A 176 -22.09 6.12 -15.00
N GLU A 177 -21.24 7.06 -14.62
CA GLU A 177 -19.81 7.09 -14.93
C GLU A 177 -18.94 6.58 -13.77
N ALA A 178 -19.54 6.24 -12.62
CA ALA A 178 -18.82 5.86 -11.40
C ALA A 178 -17.86 4.69 -11.65
N ALA A 179 -16.56 4.95 -11.49
CA ALA A 179 -15.54 3.92 -11.42
C ALA A 179 -15.41 3.33 -10.00
N PHE A 180 -15.83 4.08 -8.99
CA PHE A 180 -15.77 3.72 -7.57
C PHE A 180 -17.07 4.12 -6.86
N CYS A 181 -17.45 3.34 -5.86
CA CYS A 181 -18.57 3.65 -4.99
C CYS A 181 -18.17 4.70 -3.94
N THR A 182 -18.88 5.82 -3.90
CA THR A 182 -18.65 6.90 -2.94
C THR A 182 -19.06 6.58 -1.50
N ALA A 183 -19.82 5.49 -1.29
CA ALA A 183 -20.24 5.07 0.05
C ALA A 183 -19.36 3.98 0.64
N CYS A 184 -19.07 2.91 -0.10
CA CYS A 184 -18.30 1.77 0.42
C CYS A 184 -16.88 1.63 -0.16
N GLY A 185 -16.46 2.53 -1.05
CA GLY A 185 -15.12 2.54 -1.65
C GLY A 185 -14.85 1.40 -2.64
N SER A 186 -15.84 0.55 -2.95
CA SER A 186 -15.65 -0.54 -3.90
C SER A 186 -15.39 -0.02 -5.31
N ARG A 187 -14.44 -0.62 -6.01
CA ARG A 187 -14.25 -0.42 -7.45
C ARG A 187 -15.38 -1.13 -8.19
N LEU A 188 -16.02 -0.42 -9.11
CA LEU A 188 -17.21 -0.93 -9.79
C LEU A 188 -16.83 -1.57 -11.13
N LEU A 189 -17.35 -2.78 -11.37
CA LEU A 189 -17.17 -3.47 -12.64
C LEU A 189 -18.40 -3.36 -13.51
N ARG A 190 -18.17 -2.97 -14.78
CA ARG A 190 -19.17 -2.99 -15.85
C ARG A 190 -19.17 -4.31 -16.63
N LYS A 191 -18.22 -5.19 -16.37
CA LYS A 191 -18.04 -6.48 -17.02
C LYS A 191 -17.84 -7.58 -15.96
N PRO A 192 -18.10 -8.86 -16.29
CA PRO A 192 -17.85 -9.96 -15.38
C PRO A 192 -16.38 -10.02 -14.92
N LEU A 193 -16.14 -10.48 -13.69
CA LEU A 193 -14.80 -10.80 -13.22
C LEU A 193 -14.23 -11.95 -14.07
N GLY A 194 -13.17 -11.68 -14.83
CA GLY A 194 -12.47 -12.69 -15.64
C GLY A 194 -12.85 -12.76 -17.12
N SER A 195 -13.62 -11.79 -17.63
CA SER A 195 -13.91 -11.62 -19.07
C SER A 195 -12.89 -10.74 -19.80
#